data_AF-A0A7L2FWS4-F1
#
_entry.id   AF-A0A7L2FWS4-F1
#
_cell.length_a   1.000
_cell.length_b   1.000
_cell.length_c   1.000
_cell.angle_alpha   90.00
_cell.angle_beta   90.00
_cell.angle_gamma   90.00
#
_symmetry.space_group_name_H-M   'P 1'
#
loop_
_entity.id
_entity.type
_entity.pdbx_description
1 polymer ?
#
loop_
_entity_poly.entity_id
_entity_poly.type
_entity_poly.pdbx_seq_one_letter_code
_entity_poly.pdbx_strand_id
1 'polypeptide(L)'
;LQVNNNGVISFDKPVRQYTPDPFPLVDGRPFVTPFWADVDNVEGGDIFYRQSTDPALLGDISQHITQYFPESPFTATWAFVATWDHVAYWGSKSEKGNTFQAVLTTDSKMFYIIFNYWDIQWTTGAASDGDAETGLGGTPAHVDSHPPPPIFQAGFNSGDDTNFYNIPGSQTDAIINITTTSNVKVPGRWVFRVDDFQAPEVDPPQLDNNCWL
;
A
#
# COMPACT_ATOMS: atom_id res chain seq x y z
N LEU A 1 -10.43 12.78 -2.73
CA LEU A 1 -9.60 11.82 -1.98
C LEU A 1 -10.20 11.60 -0.62
N GLN A 2 -10.45 10.34 -0.27
CA GLN A 2 -10.91 9.88 1.03
C GLN A 2 -9.89 8.86 1.54
N VAL A 3 -9.33 9.09 2.72
CA VAL A 3 -8.43 8.15 3.41
C VAL A 3 -9.24 7.41 4.45
N ASN A 4 -9.22 6.08 4.44
CA ASN A 4 -9.82 5.29 5.50
C ASN A 4 -8.76 4.68 6.43
N ASN A 5 -9.23 4.17 7.57
CA ASN A 5 -8.40 3.45 8.53
C ASN A 5 -7.79 2.18 7.92
N ASN A 6 -8.56 1.47 7.11
CA ASN A 6 -8.20 0.19 6.50
C ASN A 6 -7.14 0.27 5.37
N GLY A 7 -6.34 1.34 5.32
CA GLY A 7 -5.24 1.47 4.36
C GLY A 7 -5.66 1.73 2.91
N VAL A 8 -6.81 2.37 2.68
CA VAL A 8 -7.34 2.68 1.35
C VAL A 8 -7.47 4.19 1.12
N ILE A 9 -7.00 4.64 -0.04
CA ILE A 9 -7.24 5.98 -0.59
C ILE A 9 -8.19 5.85 -1.78
N SER A 10 -9.40 6.36 -1.63
CA SER A 10 -10.43 6.35 -2.68
C SER A 10 -10.67 7.75 -3.25
N PHE A 11 -11.15 7.83 -4.49
CA PHE A 11 -11.28 9.11 -5.19
C PHE A 11 -12.66 9.75 -4.99
N ASP A 12 -13.74 8.96 -5.12
CA ASP A 12 -15.11 9.45 -5.14
C ASP A 12 -15.91 9.14 -3.87
N LYS A 13 -15.93 7.88 -3.45
CA LYS A 13 -16.77 7.37 -2.36
C LYS A 13 -15.90 6.68 -1.31
N PRO A 14 -16.21 6.86 -0.01
CA PRO A 14 -15.50 6.16 1.05
C PRO A 14 -15.67 4.65 0.92
N VAL A 15 -14.58 3.92 1.14
CA VAL A 15 -14.57 2.46 1.26
C VAL A 15 -14.66 2.09 2.74
N ARG A 16 -15.68 1.31 3.11
CA ARG A 16 -15.94 0.87 4.49
C ARG A 16 -15.64 -0.61 4.73
N GLN A 17 -15.22 -1.30 3.69
CA GLN A 17 -14.94 -2.72 3.72
C GLN A 17 -13.57 -2.96 4.38
N TYR A 18 -13.53 -3.93 5.27
CA TYR A 18 -12.36 -4.29 6.08
C TYR A 18 -11.62 -5.49 5.48
N THR A 19 -12.35 -6.50 5.02
CA THR A 19 -11.81 -7.65 4.30
C THR A 19 -11.54 -7.27 2.85
N PRO A 20 -10.30 -7.37 2.35
CA PRO A 20 -9.99 -7.07 0.96
C PRO A 20 -10.60 -8.07 -0.01
N ASP A 21 -11.03 -7.56 -1.16
CA ASP A 21 -11.30 -8.36 -2.35
C ASP A 21 -10.06 -8.38 -3.26
N PRO A 22 -9.84 -9.48 -4.02
CA PRO A 22 -8.81 -9.52 -5.03
C PRO A 22 -9.05 -8.50 -6.15
N PHE A 23 -7.98 -7.96 -6.72
CA PHE A 23 -8.09 -7.18 -7.96
C PHE A 23 -8.19 -8.08 -9.20
N PRO A 24 -8.95 -7.66 -10.23
CA PRO A 24 -9.74 -6.43 -10.30
C PRO A 24 -11.03 -6.52 -9.46
N LEU A 25 -11.48 -5.38 -8.94
CA LEU A 25 -12.70 -5.34 -8.13
C LEU A 25 -13.94 -5.42 -8.99
N VAL A 26 -14.82 -6.37 -8.67
CA VAL A 26 -16.08 -6.62 -9.39
C VAL A 26 -17.00 -5.40 -9.43
N ASP A 27 -16.91 -4.51 -8.44
CA ASP A 27 -17.73 -3.30 -8.38
C ASP A 27 -17.08 -2.06 -9.04
N GLY A 28 -15.91 -2.23 -9.68
CA GLY A 28 -15.26 -1.20 -10.48
C GLY A 28 -14.81 0.02 -9.68
N ARG A 29 -14.69 -0.06 -8.35
CA ARG A 29 -14.29 1.11 -7.54
C ARG A 29 -12.82 1.46 -7.77
N PRO A 30 -12.47 2.70 -8.14
CA PRO A 30 -11.09 3.13 -8.24
C PRO A 30 -10.54 3.46 -6.85
N PHE A 31 -9.42 2.83 -6.49
CA PHE A 31 -8.67 3.22 -5.30
C PHE A 31 -7.22 2.75 -5.34
N VAL A 32 -6.46 3.32 -4.41
CA VAL A 32 -5.07 2.98 -4.13
C VAL A 32 -4.99 2.42 -2.72
N THR A 33 -4.27 1.33 -2.52
CA THR A 33 -4.08 0.75 -1.19
C THR A 33 -2.64 0.29 -0.99
N PRO A 34 -1.84 0.97 -0.15
CA PRO A 34 -0.56 0.40 0.27
C PRO A 34 -0.78 -0.89 1.07
N PHE A 35 -1.86 -0.99 1.85
CA PHE A 35 -2.13 -2.15 2.69
C PHE A 35 -3.61 -2.21 3.11
N TRP A 36 -4.43 -2.97 2.38
CA TRP A 36 -5.85 -3.11 2.71
C TRP A 36 -6.05 -4.18 3.77
N ALA A 37 -6.55 -3.78 4.94
CA ALA A 37 -6.76 -4.66 6.07
C ALA A 37 -7.74 -4.11 7.09
N ASP A 38 -8.15 -4.94 8.05
CA ASP A 38 -8.99 -4.54 9.19
C ASP A 38 -8.16 -3.82 10.27
N VAL A 39 -7.82 -2.55 9.98
CA VAL A 39 -7.05 -1.67 10.86
C VAL A 39 -7.97 -1.09 11.94
N ASP A 40 -7.54 -1.19 13.20
CA ASP A 40 -8.19 -0.53 14.32
C ASP A 40 -7.24 0.44 15.01
N ASN A 41 -7.31 1.70 14.62
CA ASN A 41 -6.50 2.76 15.21
C ASN A 41 -7.06 3.27 16.56
N VAL A 42 -8.13 2.66 17.10
CA VAL A 42 -8.52 2.83 18.51
C VAL A 42 -7.63 1.99 19.42
N GLU A 43 -7.26 0.79 18.97
CA GLU A 43 -6.37 -0.13 19.71
C GLU A 43 -4.89 0.30 19.62
N GLY A 44 -4.50 1.01 18.56
CA GLY A 44 -3.16 1.60 18.48
C GLY A 44 -2.82 2.28 17.15
N GLY A 45 -1.92 3.25 17.22
CA GLY A 45 -1.39 3.99 16.07
C GLY A 45 -2.26 5.14 15.58
N ASP A 46 -1.73 5.87 14.62
CA ASP A 46 -2.33 7.09 14.09
C ASP A 46 -2.31 7.13 12.55
N ILE A 47 -3.23 7.91 11.99
CA ILE A 47 -3.35 8.07 10.54
C ILE A 47 -3.22 9.54 10.20
N PHE A 48 -2.22 9.86 9.38
CA PHE A 48 -1.92 11.22 8.94
C PHE A 48 -2.08 11.32 7.44
N TYR A 49 -2.68 12.39 6.95
CA TYR A 49 -2.67 12.68 5.52
C TYR A 49 -2.62 14.17 5.24
N ARG A 50 -1.97 14.53 4.13
CA ARG A 50 -1.85 15.91 3.67
C ARG A 50 -1.70 16.00 2.16
N GLN A 51 -2.18 17.11 1.60
CA GLN A 51 -1.74 17.60 0.30
C GLN A 51 -0.55 18.54 0.51
N SER A 52 0.40 18.54 -0.42
CA SER A 52 1.60 19.37 -0.33
C SER A 52 1.98 19.93 -1.68
N THR A 53 2.39 21.20 -1.65
CA THR A 53 3.12 21.89 -2.72
C THR A 53 4.47 22.41 -2.20
N ASP A 54 4.97 21.82 -1.11
CA ASP A 54 6.24 22.21 -0.51
C ASP A 54 7.41 21.95 -1.48
N PRO A 55 8.24 22.97 -1.81
CA PRO A 55 9.28 22.82 -2.82
C PRO A 55 10.35 21.77 -2.49
N ALA A 56 10.67 21.56 -1.21
CA ALA A 56 11.68 20.58 -0.82
C ALA A 56 11.15 19.16 -1.05
N LEU A 57 9.95 18.86 -0.54
CA LEU A 57 9.30 17.58 -0.77
C LEU A 57 9.11 17.28 -2.26
N LEU A 58 8.62 18.27 -3.03
CA LEU A 58 8.42 18.09 -4.48
C LEU A 58 9.74 17.92 -5.24
N GLY A 59 10.81 18.59 -4.79
CA GLY A 59 12.16 18.40 -5.31
C GLY A 59 12.65 16.96 -5.12
N ASP A 60 12.51 16.42 -3.91
CA ASP A 60 12.90 15.05 -3.58
C ASP A 60 12.09 14.01 -4.38
N ILE A 61 10.77 14.20 -4.48
CA ILE A 61 9.89 13.34 -5.27
C ILE A 61 10.33 13.36 -6.75
N SER A 62 10.61 14.55 -7.29
CA SER A 62 11.03 14.71 -8.68
C SER A 62 12.35 14.00 -8.98
N GLN A 63 13.32 14.11 -8.05
CA GLN A 63 14.60 13.43 -8.16
C GLN A 63 14.44 11.91 -8.18
N HIS A 64 13.67 11.33 -7.26
CA HIS A 64 13.44 9.89 -7.22
C HIS A 64 12.71 9.37 -8.45
N ILE A 65 11.63 10.03 -8.87
CA ILE A 65 10.89 9.60 -10.05
C ILE A 65 11.77 9.67 -11.30
N THR A 66 12.55 10.73 -11.47
CA THR A 66 13.48 10.83 -12.60
C THR A 66 14.57 9.74 -12.56
N GLN A 67 15.00 9.33 -11.37
CA GLN A 67 15.94 8.22 -11.21
C GLN A 67 15.32 6.87 -11.60
N TYR A 68 14.05 6.63 -11.23
CA TYR A 68 13.36 5.36 -11.50
C TYR A 68 12.82 5.28 -12.93
N PHE A 69 12.47 6.42 -13.54
CA PHE A 69 11.88 6.54 -14.88
C PHE A 69 12.68 7.53 -15.74
N PRO A 70 13.93 7.22 -16.12
CA PRO A 70 14.83 8.16 -16.80
C PRO A 70 14.35 8.60 -18.19
N GLU A 71 13.46 7.83 -18.82
CA GLU A 71 12.88 8.15 -20.13
C GLU A 71 11.66 9.07 -20.04
N SER A 72 11.18 9.37 -18.83
CA SER A 72 10.00 10.19 -18.57
C SER A 72 10.37 11.42 -17.72
N PRO A 73 10.81 12.54 -18.34
CA PRO A 73 11.12 13.75 -17.60
C PRO A 73 9.94 14.19 -16.74
N PHE A 74 10.18 14.34 -15.44
CA PHE A 74 9.14 14.58 -14.45
C PHE A 74 9.53 15.69 -13.47
N THR A 75 8.58 16.55 -13.13
CA THR A 75 8.75 17.56 -12.08
C THR A 75 7.44 17.69 -11.32
N ALA A 76 7.41 17.15 -10.10
CA ALA A 76 6.23 17.14 -9.27
C ALA A 76 5.74 18.57 -9.02
N THR A 77 4.46 18.82 -9.30
CA THR A 77 3.79 20.08 -8.97
C THR A 77 2.86 19.93 -7.78
N TRP A 78 2.53 18.69 -7.42
CA TRP A 78 1.66 18.36 -6.30
C TRP A 78 1.95 16.96 -5.77
N ALA A 79 1.75 16.79 -4.46
CA ALA A 79 1.77 15.49 -3.81
C ALA A 79 0.65 15.36 -2.77
N PHE A 80 0.11 14.15 -2.62
CA PHE A 80 -0.70 13.73 -1.50
C PHE A 80 0.02 12.62 -0.76
N VAL A 81 0.19 12.76 0.55
CA VAL A 81 0.88 11.80 1.39
C VAL A 81 -0.12 11.31 2.44
N ALA A 82 -0.32 10.00 2.54
CA ALA A 82 -1.06 9.36 3.62
C ALA A 82 -0.19 8.31 4.30
N THR A 83 -0.05 8.40 5.61
CA THR A 83 0.73 7.51 6.47
C THR A 83 -0.19 6.87 7.49
N TRP A 84 -0.11 5.55 7.61
CA TRP A 84 -0.63 4.78 8.74
C TRP A 84 0.58 4.45 9.59
N ASP A 85 0.67 5.05 10.77
CA ASP A 85 1.81 4.92 11.66
C ASP A 85 1.46 4.05 12.86
N HIS A 86 2.17 2.92 12.97
CA HIS A 86 2.05 1.96 14.05
C HIS A 86 0.60 1.49 14.30
N VAL A 87 -0.19 1.34 13.23
CA VAL A 87 -1.61 1.02 13.35
C VAL A 87 -1.82 -0.44 13.76
N ALA A 88 -2.67 -0.66 14.75
CA ALA A 88 -3.06 -1.99 15.22
C ALA A 88 -4.14 -2.61 14.31
N TYR A 89 -4.37 -3.91 14.50
CA TYR A 89 -5.44 -4.65 13.84
C TYR A 89 -6.65 -4.83 14.76
N TRP A 90 -7.83 -5.00 14.15
CA TRP A 90 -9.05 -5.26 14.89
C TRP A 90 -8.93 -6.48 15.80
N GLY A 91 -9.26 -6.30 17.07
CA GLY A 91 -9.22 -7.35 18.09
C GLY A 91 -7.81 -7.71 18.57
N SER A 92 -6.80 -6.88 18.29
CA SER A 92 -5.45 -7.05 18.82
C SER A 92 -5.46 -7.09 20.36
N LYS A 93 -4.67 -8.02 20.90
CA LYS A 93 -4.30 -8.09 22.32
C LYS A 93 -2.80 -7.88 22.53
N SER A 94 -2.12 -7.42 21.48
CA SER A 94 -0.68 -7.24 21.40
C SER A 94 -0.32 -5.79 21.08
N GLU A 95 0.93 -5.42 21.36
CA GLU A 95 1.52 -4.12 20.99
C GLU A 95 2.06 -4.10 19.54
N LYS A 96 1.56 -4.98 18.67
CA LYS A 96 2.01 -5.06 17.28
C LYS A 96 1.35 -3.96 16.45
N GLY A 97 2.15 -3.29 15.62
CA GLY A 97 1.69 -2.20 14.76
C GLY A 97 2.33 -2.26 13.38
N ASN A 98 1.58 -1.83 12.37
CA ASN A 98 2.09 -1.68 11.01
C ASN A 98 2.33 -0.19 10.70
N THR A 99 3.47 0.13 10.08
CA THR A 99 3.78 1.46 9.57
C THR A 99 4.01 1.40 8.05
N PHE A 100 3.13 2.08 7.31
CA PHE A 100 3.17 2.16 5.85
C PHE A 100 2.64 3.50 5.33
N GLN A 101 3.00 3.85 4.10
CA GLN A 101 2.67 5.13 3.49
C GLN A 101 2.34 4.97 2.01
N ALA A 102 1.39 5.77 1.53
CA ALA A 102 1.18 6.01 0.11
C ALA A 102 1.40 7.50 -0.23
N VAL A 103 2.09 7.74 -1.35
CA VAL A 103 2.25 9.06 -1.97
C VAL A 103 1.66 9.02 -3.37
N LEU A 104 0.72 9.93 -3.65
CA LEU A 104 0.22 10.21 -4.99
C LEU A 104 0.86 11.50 -5.47
N THR A 105 1.43 11.53 -6.67
CA THR A 105 2.08 12.75 -7.18
C THR A 105 1.88 12.90 -8.67
N THR A 106 1.92 14.15 -9.14
CA THR A 106 1.74 14.49 -10.54
C THR A 106 2.50 15.76 -10.90
N ASP A 107 2.83 15.89 -12.18
CA ASP A 107 3.26 17.13 -12.83
C ASP A 107 2.13 17.81 -13.60
N SER A 108 0.88 17.35 -13.44
CA SER A 108 -0.36 17.62 -14.20
C SER A 108 -0.60 16.74 -15.45
N LYS A 109 0.38 15.96 -15.90
CA LYS A 109 0.27 15.08 -17.07
C LYS A 109 0.56 13.62 -16.72
N MET A 110 1.68 13.39 -16.04
CA MET A 110 2.08 12.09 -15.54
C MET A 110 1.65 11.94 -14.10
N PHE A 111 1.26 10.73 -13.73
CA PHE A 111 0.76 10.40 -12.40
C PHE A 111 1.52 9.21 -11.85
N TYR A 112 2.03 9.36 -10.64
CA TYR A 112 2.79 8.32 -9.97
C TYR A 112 2.21 7.99 -8.60
N ILE A 113 2.33 6.70 -8.26
CA ILE A 113 2.04 6.16 -6.94
C ILE A 113 3.35 5.65 -6.35
N ILE A 114 3.64 6.02 -5.10
CA ILE A 114 4.74 5.49 -4.31
C ILE A 114 4.15 4.83 -3.06
N PHE A 115 4.51 3.59 -2.79
CA PHE A 115 4.29 2.96 -1.49
C PHE A 115 5.61 2.82 -0.75
N ASN A 116 5.59 3.10 0.54
CA ASN A 116 6.71 2.86 1.44
C ASN A 116 6.24 1.99 2.60
N TYR A 117 6.99 0.93 2.91
CA TYR A 117 6.73 0.01 4.01
C TYR A 117 7.90 0.06 4.99
N TRP A 118 7.63 0.44 6.24
CA TRP A 118 8.65 0.53 7.28
C TRP A 118 8.68 -0.72 8.15
N ASP A 119 7.54 -1.03 8.78
CA ASP A 119 7.40 -2.17 9.66
C ASP A 119 6.03 -2.82 9.44
N ILE A 120 6.01 -4.12 9.18
CA ILE A 120 4.80 -4.91 8.95
C ILE A 120 4.88 -6.13 9.86
N GLN A 121 4.13 -6.09 10.95
CA GLN A 121 4.17 -7.05 12.04
C GLN A 121 2.94 -7.96 12.12
N TRP A 122 1.87 -7.57 11.41
CA TRP A 122 0.62 -8.28 11.35
C TRP A 122 0.05 -8.25 9.94
N THR A 123 -0.66 -9.32 9.61
CA THR A 123 -1.27 -9.58 8.31
C THR A 123 -2.56 -10.37 8.47
N THR A 124 -3.36 -10.21 9.55
CA THR A 124 -4.81 -10.52 9.64
C THR A 124 -5.40 -9.96 10.93
N GLY A 125 -6.57 -9.33 10.86
CA GLY A 125 -7.38 -8.93 12.03
C GLY A 125 -8.34 -10.03 12.50
N ALA A 126 -8.79 -9.98 13.75
CA ALA A 126 -9.61 -11.04 14.35
C ALA A 126 -10.96 -11.26 13.64
N ALA A 127 -11.50 -10.24 12.94
CA ALA A 127 -12.74 -10.38 12.15
C ALA A 127 -12.58 -11.32 10.94
N SER A 128 -11.34 -11.62 10.56
CA SER A 128 -11.00 -12.51 9.46
C SER A 128 -10.26 -13.76 9.98
N ASP A 129 -10.59 -14.19 11.21
CA ASP A 129 -10.02 -15.34 11.94
C ASP A 129 -8.50 -15.23 12.24
N GLY A 130 -7.94 -14.02 12.22
CA GLY A 130 -6.57 -13.77 12.65
C GLY A 130 -6.38 -14.08 14.14
N ASP A 131 -5.18 -14.54 14.49
CA ASP A 131 -4.80 -14.74 15.88
C ASP A 131 -4.62 -13.38 16.59
N ALA A 132 -5.30 -13.21 17.73
CA ALA A 132 -5.37 -11.93 18.44
C ALA A 132 -4.06 -11.51 19.13
N GLU A 133 -3.07 -12.41 19.28
CA GLU A 133 -1.79 -12.12 19.91
C GLU A 133 -0.70 -11.86 18.87
N THR A 134 -0.80 -12.47 17.70
CA THR A 134 0.21 -12.40 16.64
C THR A 134 -0.22 -11.53 15.46
N GLY A 135 -1.52 -11.35 15.24
CA GLY A 135 -2.07 -10.67 14.06
C GLY A 135 -1.79 -11.41 12.76
N LEU A 136 -1.60 -12.73 12.82
CA LEU A 136 -1.29 -13.59 11.68
C LEU A 136 -2.34 -14.71 11.55
N GLY A 137 -2.32 -15.42 10.42
CA GLY A 137 -3.28 -16.49 10.13
C GLY A 137 -4.56 -15.96 9.50
N GLY A 138 -5.70 -16.63 9.74
CA GLY A 138 -7.00 -16.26 9.21
C GLY A 138 -7.56 -17.16 8.12
N THR A 139 -8.84 -16.93 7.80
CA THR A 139 -9.59 -17.66 6.77
C THR A 139 -10.20 -16.65 5.78
N PRO A 140 -9.93 -16.74 4.46
CA PRO A 140 -10.46 -15.81 3.48
C PRO A 140 -11.98 -15.76 3.52
N ALA A 141 -12.55 -14.59 3.21
CA ALA A 141 -14.00 -14.45 3.04
C ALA A 141 -14.56 -15.16 1.79
N HIS A 142 -13.74 -15.84 0.98
CA HIS A 142 -14.22 -16.62 -0.16
C HIS A 142 -13.51 -17.98 -0.28
N VAL A 143 -14.10 -18.97 0.40
CA VAL A 143 -14.29 -20.40 0.05
C VAL A 143 -13.21 -21.13 -0.82
N ASP A 144 -12.72 -22.25 -0.26
CA ASP A 144 -12.20 -23.48 -0.93
C ASP A 144 -10.70 -23.65 -1.22
N SER A 145 -9.85 -22.62 -1.08
CA SER A 145 -8.40 -22.78 -1.33
C SER A 145 -7.64 -23.25 -0.08
N HIS A 146 -6.95 -24.39 -0.17
CA HIS A 146 -6.03 -24.87 0.87
C HIS A 146 -4.59 -24.90 0.32
N PRO A 147 -3.61 -24.22 0.95
CA PRO A 147 -3.76 -23.41 2.17
C PRO A 147 -4.48 -22.06 1.91
N PRO A 148 -5.14 -21.49 2.93
CA PRO A 148 -5.82 -20.20 2.82
C PRO A 148 -4.81 -19.06 2.53
N PRO A 149 -5.10 -18.15 1.59
CA PRO A 149 -4.37 -16.90 1.49
C PRO A 149 -4.65 -15.97 2.70
N PRO A 150 -3.66 -15.28 3.29
CA PRO A 150 -3.92 -14.17 4.19
C PRO A 150 -4.62 -13.04 3.44
N ILE A 151 -5.30 -12.21 4.21
CA ILE A 151 -6.45 -11.43 3.73
C ILE A 151 -6.03 -9.97 3.56
N PHE A 152 -4.95 -9.76 2.78
CA PHE A 152 -4.22 -8.49 2.65
C PHE A 152 -4.00 -8.17 1.19
N GLN A 153 -4.34 -6.96 0.79
CA GLN A 153 -4.22 -6.51 -0.60
C GLN A 153 -3.36 -5.24 -0.65
N ALA A 154 -2.30 -5.27 -1.46
CA ALA A 154 -1.48 -4.09 -1.74
C ALA A 154 -1.43 -3.84 -3.25
N GLY A 155 -1.64 -2.59 -3.66
CA GLY A 155 -1.72 -2.22 -5.07
C GLY A 155 -2.73 -1.12 -5.38
N PHE A 156 -3.29 -1.15 -6.58
CA PHE A 156 -4.30 -0.20 -7.01
C PHE A 156 -5.23 -0.81 -8.07
N ASN A 157 -6.43 -0.24 -8.15
CA ASN A 157 -7.45 -0.58 -9.14
C ASN A 157 -7.96 0.72 -9.78
N SER A 158 -7.95 0.80 -11.11
CA SER A 158 -8.44 1.99 -11.84
C SER A 158 -9.96 1.97 -12.08
N GLY A 159 -10.63 0.85 -11.83
CA GLY A 159 -12.08 0.74 -11.96
C GLY A 159 -12.59 0.50 -13.39
N ASP A 160 -11.71 0.16 -14.32
CA ASP A 160 -12.03 -0.13 -15.73
C ASP A 160 -11.81 -1.61 -16.10
N ASP A 161 -11.69 -2.48 -15.10
CA ASP A 161 -11.42 -3.93 -15.19
C ASP A 161 -10.09 -4.33 -15.86
N THR A 162 -9.33 -3.37 -16.39
CA THR A 162 -8.13 -3.64 -17.20
C THR A 162 -6.84 -3.12 -16.57
N ASN A 163 -6.92 -1.99 -15.86
CA ASN A 163 -5.78 -1.32 -15.25
C ASN A 163 -5.83 -1.54 -13.73
N PHE A 164 -5.11 -2.56 -13.27
CA PHE A 164 -4.91 -2.84 -11.86
C PHE A 164 -3.53 -3.47 -11.65
N TYR A 165 -3.02 -3.38 -10.42
CA TYR A 165 -1.77 -4.03 -10.06
C TYR A 165 -1.86 -4.64 -8.67
N ASN A 166 -1.42 -5.89 -8.55
CA ASN A 166 -1.23 -6.59 -7.30
C ASN A 166 0.27 -6.64 -6.99
N ILE A 167 0.70 -6.09 -5.85
CA ILE A 167 2.09 -6.28 -5.42
C ILE A 167 2.34 -7.77 -5.19
N PRO A 168 3.46 -8.34 -5.71
CA PRO A 168 3.84 -9.72 -5.46
C PRO A 168 3.78 -10.09 -3.97
N GLY A 169 3.17 -11.24 -3.70
CA GLY A 169 2.91 -11.69 -2.34
C GLY A 169 1.58 -11.20 -1.75
N SER A 170 0.87 -10.26 -2.39
CA SER A 170 -0.48 -9.87 -1.95
C SER A 170 -1.37 -11.10 -1.87
N GLN A 171 -2.19 -11.15 -0.82
CA GLN A 171 -2.98 -12.32 -0.46
C GLN A 171 -2.15 -13.60 -0.20
N THR A 172 -0.88 -13.49 0.20
CA THR A 172 -0.04 -14.65 0.60
C THR A 172 0.73 -14.31 1.86
N ASP A 173 1.13 -15.30 2.67
CA ASP A 173 1.90 -15.05 3.91
C ASP A 173 3.23 -14.35 3.61
N ALA A 174 3.71 -14.45 2.37
CA ALA A 174 4.91 -13.77 1.91
C ALA A 174 4.80 -12.23 1.94
N ILE A 175 3.60 -11.66 2.00
CA ILE A 175 3.40 -10.20 2.05
C ILE A 175 4.05 -9.56 3.29
N ILE A 176 4.26 -10.32 4.36
CA ILE A 176 4.98 -9.82 5.55
C ILE A 176 6.41 -9.37 5.19
N ASN A 177 6.99 -9.92 4.12
CA ASN A 177 8.31 -9.56 3.63
C ASN A 177 8.30 -8.32 2.72
N ILE A 178 7.16 -7.63 2.55
CA ILE A 178 7.04 -6.49 1.62
C ILE A 178 8.06 -5.38 1.91
N THR A 179 8.47 -5.24 3.18
CA THR A 179 9.54 -4.34 3.67
C THR A 179 10.92 -4.62 3.04
N THR A 180 11.13 -5.82 2.49
CA THR A 180 12.39 -6.26 1.85
C THR A 180 12.32 -6.36 0.33
N THR A 181 11.13 -6.17 -0.24
CA THR A 181 10.87 -6.28 -1.69
C THR A 181 10.72 -4.91 -2.32
N SER A 182 10.96 -4.81 -3.64
CA SER A 182 10.89 -3.53 -4.35
C SER A 182 10.83 -3.76 -5.87
N ASN A 183 10.27 -2.78 -6.59
CA ASN A 183 10.42 -2.64 -8.03
C ASN A 183 11.34 -1.46 -8.42
N VAL A 184 12.01 -0.83 -7.47
CA VAL A 184 12.91 0.32 -7.70
C VAL A 184 14.26 0.17 -6.98
N LYS A 185 14.62 -1.04 -6.56
CA LYS A 185 15.87 -1.36 -5.84
C LYS A 185 16.04 -0.62 -4.51
N VAL A 186 14.94 -0.24 -3.89
CA VAL A 186 14.93 0.36 -2.55
C VAL A 186 14.00 -0.51 -1.69
N PRO A 187 14.53 -1.31 -0.75
CA PRO A 187 13.73 -2.23 0.07
C PRO A 187 12.48 -1.55 0.64
N GLY A 188 11.31 -2.16 0.47
CA GLY A 188 10.06 -1.60 0.99
C GLY A 188 9.51 -0.41 0.21
N ARG A 189 10.12 -0.01 -0.93
CA ARG A 189 9.55 0.98 -1.84
C ARG A 189 9.02 0.36 -3.11
N TRP A 190 7.81 0.75 -3.47
CA TRP A 190 7.17 0.40 -4.73
C TRP A 190 6.73 1.65 -5.46
N VAL A 191 7.06 1.79 -6.75
CA VAL A 191 6.72 2.98 -7.54
C VAL A 191 6.09 2.60 -8.87
N PHE A 192 4.99 3.26 -9.21
CA PHE A 192 4.22 2.99 -10.42
C PHE A 192 3.89 4.29 -11.13
N ARG A 193 4.04 4.32 -12.45
CA ARG A 193 3.36 5.30 -13.31
C ARG A 193 1.98 4.76 -13.66
N VAL A 194 0.94 5.58 -13.55
CA VAL A 194 -0.46 5.13 -13.65
C VAL A 194 -1.30 5.85 -14.70
N ASP A 195 -0.81 6.91 -15.32
CA ASP A 195 -1.46 7.54 -16.50
C ASP A 195 -1.25 6.73 -17.79
N ASP A 196 -0.09 6.11 -17.89
CA ASP A 196 0.29 5.10 -18.88
C ASP A 196 1.03 4.05 -18.06
N PHE A 197 0.39 2.89 -17.83
CA PHE A 197 0.85 1.96 -16.80
C PHE A 197 2.28 1.50 -17.09
N GLN A 198 3.21 1.91 -16.23
CA GLN A 198 4.61 1.51 -16.28
C GLN A 198 5.09 1.21 -14.87
N ALA A 199 5.70 0.04 -14.71
CA ALA A 199 6.37 -0.37 -13.48
C ALA A 199 7.76 -0.89 -13.87
N PRO A 200 8.85 -0.48 -13.19
CA PRO A 200 10.13 -1.13 -13.42
C PRO A 200 10.07 -2.60 -12.97
N GLU A 201 10.99 -3.41 -13.45
CA GLU A 201 11.02 -4.85 -13.14
C GLU A 201 11.14 -5.10 -11.63
N VAL A 202 10.43 -6.13 -11.15
CA VAL A 202 10.51 -6.54 -9.75
C VAL A 202 11.84 -7.24 -9.52
N ASP A 203 12.68 -6.66 -8.67
CA ASP A 203 13.91 -7.33 -8.25
C ASP A 203 13.61 -8.39 -7.19
N PRO A 204 14.39 -9.49 -7.14
CA PRO A 204 14.33 -10.42 -6.02
C PRO A 204 14.63 -9.69 -4.69
N PRO A 205 14.10 -10.17 -3.54
CA PRO A 205 14.26 -9.51 -2.24
C PRO A 205 15.73 -9.20 -1.93
N GLN A 206 16.02 -7.94 -1.59
CA GLN A 206 17.36 -7.49 -1.22
C GLN A 206 17.39 -7.25 0.29
N LEU A 207 18.21 -8.01 1.02
CA LEU A 207 18.49 -7.78 2.44
C LEU A 207 19.52 -6.66 2.57
N ASP A 208 19.07 -5.41 2.67
CA ASP A 208 19.93 -4.29 3.07
C ASP A 208 19.20 -3.38 4.08
N ASN A 209 19.85 -3.16 5.22
CA ASN A 209 19.37 -2.48 6.41
C ASN A 209 19.75 -1.00 6.50
N ASN A 210 20.23 -0.34 5.44
CA ASN A 210 20.50 1.09 5.53
C ASN A 210 20.43 1.76 4.17
N CYS A 211 19.30 2.41 3.86
CA CYS A 211 19.24 3.64 3.03
C CYS A 211 17.81 4.18 3.00
N TRP A 212 17.53 5.23 3.76
CA TRP A 212 16.41 6.13 3.51
C TRP A 212 16.90 7.59 3.61
N LEU A 213 16.24 8.47 2.86
CA LEU A 213 16.38 9.92 2.97
C LEU A 213 16.05 10.41 4.36
#